data_AF-A0A3B7AAN4-F1
#
_entry.id   AF-A0A3B7AAN4-F1
#
_cell.length_a   1.000
_cell.length_b   1.000
_cell.length_c   1.000
_cell.angle_alpha   90.00
_cell.angle_beta   90.00
_cell.angle_gamma   90.00
#
_symmetry.space_group_name_H-M   'P 1'
#
loop_
_entity.id
_entity.type
_entity.pdbx_description
1 polymer ?
#
loop_
_entity_poly.entity_id
_entity_poly.type
_entity_poly.pdbx_seq_one_letter_code
_entity_poly.pdbx_strand_id
1 'polypeptide(L)'
;MLEQIGVKKALATLGVHRSTIARWLAGKAVIPRPSWLLLVLMAEGRLPGMSEDWRDFRFDGDTLCQIGTRIHYTAREIAGWPYQLEHSRALARRVVALEKEKAHLLKVGYFEAANDALIAV
;
A
#
# COMPACT_ATOMS: atom_id res chain seq x y z
N MET A 1 8.72 22.97 -13.31
CA MET A 1 8.04 22.71 -12.01
C MET A 1 7.62 24.01 -11.31
N LEU A 2 8.52 24.76 -10.66
CA LEU A 2 8.13 26.00 -9.96
C LEU A 2 7.61 27.11 -10.90
N GLU A 3 8.12 27.18 -12.13
CA GLU A 3 7.63 28.09 -13.17
C GLU A 3 6.20 27.75 -13.64
N GLN A 4 5.83 26.47 -13.64
CA GLN A 4 4.48 26.01 -14.00
C GLN A 4 3.45 26.28 -12.89
N ILE A 5 3.87 26.14 -11.62
CA ILE A 5 2.99 26.33 -10.45
C ILE A 5 2.80 27.83 -10.14
N GLY A 6 3.83 28.63 -10.41
CA GLY A 6 3.95 30.01 -9.97
C GLY A 6 4.49 30.13 -8.55
N VAL A 7 5.49 31.00 -8.36
CA VAL A 7 6.22 31.17 -7.09
C VAL A 7 5.30 31.55 -5.92
N LYS A 8 4.33 32.44 -6.15
CA LYS A 8 3.37 32.86 -5.11
C LYS A 8 2.55 31.68 -4.58
N LYS A 9 2.09 30.81 -5.47
CA LYS A 9 1.27 29.64 -5.12
C LYS A 9 2.11 28.61 -4.36
N ALA A 10 3.34 28.36 -4.80
CA ALA A 10 4.28 27.49 -4.10
C ALA A 10 4.59 27.97 -2.67
N LEU A 11 4.75 29.28 -2.45
CA LEU A 11 4.97 29.85 -1.12
C LEU A 11 3.79 29.60 -0.18
N ALA A 12 2.58 29.89 -0.65
CA ALA A 12 1.36 29.70 0.14
C ALA A 12 1.14 28.22 0.50
N THR A 13 1.33 27.32 -0.46
CA THR A 13 1.07 25.89 -0.26
C THR A 13 2.12 25.19 0.60
N LEU A 14 3.40 25.59 0.48
CA LEU A 14 4.48 25.00 1.28
C LEU A 14 4.63 25.65 2.66
N GLY A 15 4.02 26.82 2.89
CA GLY A 15 4.18 27.57 4.15
C GLY A 15 5.62 28.03 4.40
N VAL A 16 6.40 28.24 3.33
CA VAL A 16 7.82 28.64 3.43
C VAL A 16 8.03 30.08 2.99
N HIS A 17 9.07 30.71 3.53
CA HIS A 17 9.45 32.07 3.15
C HIS A 17 10.08 32.14 1.74
N ARG A 18 9.96 33.30 1.08
CA ARG A 18 10.50 33.54 -0.28
C ARG A 18 12.00 33.25 -0.42
N SER A 19 12.77 33.50 0.64
CA SER A 19 14.21 33.23 0.65
C SER A 19 14.53 31.73 0.61
N THR A 20 13.66 30.88 1.18
CA THR A 20 13.82 29.43 1.16
C THR A 20 13.69 28.89 -0.27
N ILE A 21 12.65 29.32 -1.00
CA ILE A 21 12.48 28.95 -2.41
C ILE A 21 13.65 29.47 -3.26
N ALA A 22 14.09 30.72 -3.04
CA ALA A 22 15.24 31.28 -3.77
C ALA A 22 16.53 30.47 -3.53
N ARG A 23 16.76 29.97 -2.32
CA ARG A 23 17.91 29.10 -2.01
C ARG A 23 17.81 27.74 -2.71
N TRP A 24 16.62 27.14 -2.77
CA TRP A 24 16.41 25.89 -3.50
C TRP A 24 16.64 26.06 -5.00
N LEU A 25 16.13 27.14 -5.60
CA LEU A 25 16.34 27.45 -7.01
C LEU A 25 17.82 27.70 -7.33
N ALA A 26 18.56 28.36 -6.44
CA ALA A 26 19.99 28.62 -6.59
C ALA A 26 20.87 27.39 -6.26
N GLY A 27 20.29 26.23 -5.92
CA GLY A 27 21.05 25.04 -5.52
C GLY A 27 21.79 25.17 -4.18
N LYS A 28 21.52 26.23 -3.40
CA LYS A 28 22.19 26.52 -2.11
C LYS A 28 21.61 25.72 -0.93
N ALA A 29 20.53 24.97 -1.15
CA ALA A 29 19.90 24.12 -0.16
C ALA A 29 19.15 22.98 -0.86
N VAL A 30 19.18 21.79 -0.24
CA VAL A 30 18.39 20.64 -0.69
C VAL A 30 16.91 20.87 -0.37
N ILE A 31 16.03 20.52 -1.30
CA ILE A 31 14.59 20.57 -1.09
C ILE A 31 14.20 19.37 -0.22
N PRO A 32 13.55 19.56 0.94
CA PRO A 32 13.02 18.46 1.74
C PRO A 32 12.09 17.56 0.92
N ARG A 33 12.20 16.24 1.10
CA ARG A 33 11.42 15.25 0.33
C ARG A 33 9.90 15.51 0.32
N PRO A 34 9.24 15.87 1.44
CA PRO A 34 7.80 16.17 1.42
C PRO A 34 7.45 17.40 0.59
N SER A 35 8.28 18.45 0.69
CA SER A 35 8.10 19.69 -0.08
C SER A 35 8.30 19.46 -1.57
N TRP A 36 9.30 18.63 -1.94
CA TRP A 36 9.52 18.23 -3.32
C TRP A 36 8.31 17.47 -3.87
N LEU A 37 7.79 16.49 -3.12
CA LEU A 37 6.62 15.71 -3.53
C LEU A 37 5.40 16.61 -3.78
N LEU A 38 5.13 17.55 -2.87
CA LEU A 38 4.02 18.49 -3.00
C LEU A 38 4.15 19.38 -4.24
N LEU A 39 5.37 19.86 -4.53
CA LEU A 39 5.63 20.64 -5.75
C LEU A 39 5.42 19.82 -7.02
N VAL A 40 5.80 18.54 -7.03
CA VAL A 40 5.54 17.63 -8.16
C VAL A 40 4.03 17.50 -8.39
N LEU A 41 3.26 17.23 -7.33
CA LEU A 41 1.80 17.13 -7.41
C LEU A 41 1.15 18.41 -7.96
N MET A 42 1.62 19.57 -7.49
CA MET A 42 1.11 20.85 -7.95
C MET A 42 1.46 21.16 -9.42
N ALA A 43 2.62 20.71 -9.91
CA ALA A 43 3.04 20.92 -11.29
C ALA A 43 2.33 19.98 -12.27
N GLU A 44 2.14 18.73 -11.88
CA GLU A 44 1.44 17.74 -12.69
C GLU A 44 -0.08 17.98 -12.69
N GLY A 45 -0.61 18.72 -11.70
CA GLY A 45 -2.05 18.96 -11.55
C GLY A 45 -2.84 17.68 -11.28
N ARG A 46 -2.14 16.64 -10.81
CA ARG A 46 -2.63 15.28 -10.64
C ARG A 46 -2.38 14.84 -9.21
N LEU A 47 -3.37 14.22 -8.59
CA LEU A 47 -3.21 13.62 -7.29
C LEU A 47 -2.24 12.42 -7.39
N PRO A 48 -1.53 12.06 -6.30
CA PRO A 48 -0.76 10.82 -6.28
C PRO A 48 -1.71 9.67 -6.59
N GLY A 49 -1.43 8.94 -7.67
CA GLY A 49 -2.39 7.99 -8.22
C GLY A 49 -3.37 8.60 -9.22
N MET A 50 -2.89 9.37 -10.20
CA MET A 50 -3.64 9.63 -11.44
C MET A 50 -2.78 9.28 -12.68
N SER A 51 -1.85 8.33 -12.50
CA SER A 51 -1.11 7.61 -13.54
C SER A 51 -2.04 6.64 -14.28
N GLU A 52 -1.51 5.88 -15.25
CA GLU A 52 -2.30 4.84 -15.94
C GLU A 52 -3.02 3.88 -15.00
N ASP A 53 -2.47 3.66 -13.79
CA ASP A 53 -3.05 2.78 -12.77
C ASP A 53 -4.44 3.22 -12.27
N TRP A 54 -4.85 4.46 -12.56
CA TRP A 54 -6.10 5.05 -12.07
C TRP A 54 -7.08 5.41 -13.18
N ARG A 55 -6.77 5.05 -14.43
CA ARG A 55 -7.61 5.35 -15.60
C ARG A 55 -9.02 4.79 -15.46
N ASP A 56 -9.15 3.68 -14.73
CA ASP A 56 -10.42 2.99 -14.49
C ASP A 56 -11.07 3.40 -13.18
N PHE A 57 -10.65 4.49 -12.55
CA PHE A 57 -11.21 4.94 -11.28
C PHE A 57 -11.69 6.39 -11.36
N ARG A 58 -12.84 6.67 -10.73
CA ARG A 58 -13.43 8.01 -10.57
C ARG A 58 -13.75 8.27 -9.11
N PHE A 59 -13.73 9.53 -8.69
CA PHE A 59 -14.31 9.90 -7.40
C PHE A 59 -15.81 10.16 -7.55
N ASP A 60 -16.60 9.64 -6.60
CA ASP A 60 -18.03 9.87 -6.46
C ASP A 60 -18.30 10.26 -5.01
N GLY A 61 -18.47 11.56 -4.76
CA GLY A 61 -18.51 12.13 -3.41
C GLY A 61 -17.23 11.85 -2.62
N ASP A 62 -17.37 11.11 -1.53
CA ASP A 62 -16.31 10.68 -0.61
C ASP A 62 -15.73 9.29 -0.92
N THR A 63 -16.18 8.66 -2.01
CA THR A 63 -15.76 7.31 -2.40
C THR A 63 -14.99 7.30 -3.72
N LEU A 64 -14.05 6.37 -3.85
CA LEU A 64 -13.37 6.03 -5.08
C LEU A 64 -14.09 4.85 -5.74
N CYS A 65 -14.59 5.06 -6.95
CA CYS A 65 -15.36 4.07 -7.70
C CYS A 65 -14.55 3.55 -8.87
N GLN A 66 -14.63 2.25 -9.14
CA GLN A 66 -14.09 1.71 -10.38
C GLN A 66 -15.12 1.86 -11.51
N ILE A 67 -14.69 2.45 -12.63
CA ILE A 67 -15.50 2.73 -13.80
C ILE A 67 -15.99 1.42 -14.41
N GLY A 68 -17.28 1.34 -14.74
CA GLY A 68 -17.89 0.15 -15.34
C GLY A 68 -18.19 -0.98 -14.34
N THR A 69 -17.91 -0.80 -13.06
CA THR A 69 -18.28 -1.76 -12.01
C THR A 69 -19.13 -1.11 -10.91
N ARG A 70 -19.61 -1.91 -9.95
CA ARG A 70 -20.28 -1.42 -8.73
C ARG A 70 -19.33 -1.43 -7.54
N ILE A 71 -18.02 -1.35 -7.78
CA ILE A 71 -17.01 -1.42 -6.74
C ILE A 71 -16.70 0.01 -6.27
N HIS A 72 -16.84 0.23 -4.97
CA HIS A 72 -16.62 1.51 -4.30
C HIS A 72 -15.68 1.30 -3.12
N TYR A 73 -14.78 2.25 -2.92
CA TYR A 73 -13.83 2.27 -1.82
C TYR A 73 -13.87 3.63 -1.11
N THR A 74 -14.15 3.61 0.18
CA THR A 74 -14.00 4.76 1.06
C THR A 74 -12.52 5.02 1.38
N ALA A 75 -12.18 6.24 1.78
CA ALA A 75 -10.83 6.57 2.22
C ALA A 75 -10.34 5.67 3.39
N ARG A 76 -11.26 5.25 4.28
CA ARG A 76 -10.96 4.33 5.38
C ARG A 76 -10.58 2.94 4.88
N GLU A 77 -11.28 2.42 3.87
CA GLU A 77 -10.98 1.10 3.30
C GLU A 77 -9.62 1.10 2.60
N ILE A 78 -9.34 2.15 1.82
CA ILE A 78 -8.05 2.33 1.16
C ILE A 78 -6.91 2.38 2.19
N ALA A 79 -7.08 3.14 3.27
CA ALA A 79 -6.11 3.21 4.36
C ALA A 79 -5.92 1.85 5.09
N GLY A 80 -6.93 0.99 5.06
CA GLY A 80 -6.91 -0.34 5.68
C GLY A 80 -6.25 -1.43 4.84
N TRP A 81 -6.02 -1.22 3.54
CA TRP A 81 -5.46 -2.24 2.65
C TRP A 81 -4.11 -2.84 3.12
N PRO A 82 -3.13 -2.07 3.63
CA PRO A 82 -1.89 -2.66 4.11
C PRO A 82 -2.12 -3.67 5.24
N TYR A 83 -3.06 -3.37 6.15
CA TYR A 83 -3.42 -4.28 7.23
C TYR A 83 -4.12 -5.53 6.71
N GLN A 84 -5.06 -5.39 5.79
CA GLN A 84 -5.75 -6.53 5.17
C GLN A 84 -4.76 -7.45 4.43
N LEU A 85 -3.76 -6.86 3.76
CA LEU A 85 -2.70 -7.60 3.08
C LEU A 85 -1.80 -8.35 4.06
N GLU A 86 -1.37 -7.71 5.14
CA GLU A 86 -0.57 -8.40 6.17
C GLU A 86 -1.38 -9.48 6.90
N HIS A 87 -2.68 -9.23 7.14
CA HIS A 87 -3.57 -10.22 7.72
C HIS A 87 -3.73 -11.45 6.81
N SER A 88 -3.95 -11.25 5.50
CA SER A 88 -4.05 -12.35 4.54
C SER A 88 -2.73 -13.12 4.43
N ARG A 89 -1.57 -12.42 4.45
CA ARG A 89 -0.24 -13.05 4.52
C ARG A 89 -0.06 -13.88 5.79
N ALA A 90 -0.51 -13.38 6.94
CA ALA A 90 -0.43 -14.11 8.21
C ALA A 90 -1.30 -15.37 8.18
N LEU A 91 -2.52 -15.28 7.63
CA LEU A 91 -3.39 -16.43 7.44
C LEU A 91 -2.76 -17.45 6.49
N ALA A 92 -2.20 -17.02 5.36
CA ALA A 92 -1.50 -17.91 4.43
C ALA A 92 -0.34 -18.66 5.09
N ARG A 93 0.49 -17.97 5.89
CA ARG A 93 1.57 -18.61 6.66
C ARG A 93 1.03 -19.64 7.65
N ARG A 94 -0.10 -19.34 8.31
CA ARG A 94 -0.73 -20.24 9.28
C ARG A 94 -1.31 -21.48 8.61
N VAL A 95 -1.93 -21.33 7.43
CA VAL A 95 -2.41 -22.46 6.63
C VAL A 95 -1.25 -23.39 6.28
N VAL A 96 -0.14 -22.85 5.77
CA VAL A 96 1.05 -23.65 5.43
C VAL A 96 1.61 -24.38 6.67
N ALA A 97 1.66 -23.72 7.82
CA ALA A 97 2.13 -24.33 9.06
C ALA A 97 1.22 -25.50 9.50
N LEU A 98 -0.10 -25.31 9.46
CA LEU A 98 -1.08 -26.33 9.81
C LEU A 98 -1.09 -27.49 8.82
N GLU A 99 -0.91 -27.24 7.53
CA GLU A 99 -0.77 -28.29 6.52
C GLU A 99 0.48 -29.15 6.76
N LYS A 100 1.60 -28.51 7.15
CA LYS A 100 2.83 -29.21 7.51
C LYS A 100 2.67 -30.05 8.77
N GLU A 101 2.00 -29.51 9.79
CA GLU A 101 1.70 -30.23 11.04
C GLU A 101 0.77 -31.41 10.79
N LYS A 102 -0.31 -31.23 10.02
CA LYS A 102 -1.18 -32.32 9.56
C LYS A 102 -0.39 -33.40 8.83
N ALA A 103 0.49 -33.04 7.90
CA ALA A 103 1.32 -34.00 7.18
C ALA A 103 2.31 -34.75 8.11
N HIS A 104 2.83 -34.08 9.14
CA HIS A 104 3.69 -34.71 10.13
C HIS A 104 2.90 -35.68 11.03
N LEU A 105 1.74 -35.26 11.54
CA LEU A 105 0.85 -36.11 12.35
C LEU A 105 0.33 -37.31 11.56
N LEU A 106 0.04 -37.15 10.27
CA LEU A 106 -0.30 -38.30 9.42
C LEU A 106 0.87 -39.28 9.27
N LYS A 107 2.12 -38.81 9.20
CA LYS A 107 3.29 -39.70 9.16
C LYS A 107 3.55 -40.40 10.49
N VAL A 108 3.33 -39.70 11.61
CA VAL A 108 3.53 -40.23 12.97
C VAL A 108 2.33 -41.08 13.42
N GLY A 109 1.13 -40.85 12.90
CA GLY A 109 -0.08 -41.61 13.24
C GLY A 109 -0.16 -43.02 12.62
N TYR A 110 0.78 -43.40 11.75
CA TYR A 110 0.90 -44.77 11.22
C TYR A 110 1.69 -45.70 12.18
N PHE A 111 1.22 -45.87 13.42
CA PHE A 111 1.75 -46.89 14.35
C PHE A 111 0.82 -48.08 14.60
N GLU A 112 -0.35 -48.15 13.96
CA GLU A 112 -1.29 -49.27 14.14
C GLU A 112 -0.95 -50.53 13.31
N ALA A 113 0.11 -50.53 12.50
CA ALA A 113 0.55 -51.76 11.81
C ALA A 113 1.62 -52.57 12.58
N ALA A 114 2.11 -52.08 13.72
CA ALA A 114 3.22 -52.72 14.45
C ALA A 114 2.78 -53.48 15.72
N ASN A 115 1.53 -53.34 16.17
CA ASN A 115 1.06 -53.94 17.43
C ASN A 115 0.19 -55.21 17.27
N ASP A 116 -0.16 -55.61 16.04
CA ASP A 116 -0.97 -56.80 15.79
C ASP A 116 -0.17 -58.13 15.83
N ALA A 117 1.16 -58.09 16.00
CA ALA A 117 1.99 -59.31 16.03
C ALA A 117 2.25 -59.86 17.45
N LEU A 118 1.74 -59.22 18.52
CA LEU A 118 2.01 -59.62 19.92
C LEU A 118 0.82 -60.26 20.65
N ILE A 119 -0.32 -60.43 19.98
CA ILE A 119 -1.49 -61.13 20.55
C ILE A 119 -1.94 -62.24 19.57
N ALA A 120 -1.14 -63.30 19.51
CA ALA A 120 -1.60 -64.61 19.05
C ALA A 120 -0.97 -65.66 19.98
N VAL A 121 -1.61 -65.83 21.14
CA VAL A 121 -1.48 -66.99 22.02
C VAL A 121 -2.37 -68.11 21.47
#